data_AF-A0AAW6BLN8-F1
#
_entry.id   AF-A0AAW6BLN8-F1
#
_cell.length_a   1.000
_cell.length_b   1.000
_cell.length_c   1.000
_cell.angle_alpha   90.00
_cell.angle_beta   90.00
_cell.angle_gamma   90.00
#
_symmetry.space_group_name_H-M   'P 1'
#
loop_
_entity.id
_entity.type
_entity.pdbx_description
1 polymer ?
#
loop_
_entity_poly.entity_id
_entity_poly.type
_entity_poly.pdbx_seq_one_letter_code
_entity_poly.pdbx_strand_id
1 'polypeptide(L)'
;MTNKVDIDRGRLIYTEDLGWIDLGHAKGDDSKMLWNQLVTEGNNSPYKKGYFLVYYFQEMSKYNISTRVAAQWMVKKGLSIETKKSIAFSIMYCVSLEF
;
A
#
# COMPACT_ATOMS: atom_id res chain seq x y z
N MET A 1 -18.40 -1.97 -8.13
CA MET A 1 -18.15 -3.18 -8.92
C MET A 1 -18.01 -2.70 -10.35
N THR A 2 -16.81 -2.91 -10.89
CA THR A 2 -16.40 -2.49 -12.23
C THR A 2 -17.27 -3.20 -13.26
N ASN A 3 -17.64 -2.51 -14.34
CA ASN A 3 -18.50 -3.05 -15.39
C ASN A 3 -17.92 -2.73 -16.78
N LYS A 4 -18.55 -3.26 -17.83
CA LYS A 4 -18.05 -3.13 -19.21
C LYS A 4 -17.86 -1.67 -19.67
N VAL A 5 -18.72 -0.75 -19.22
CA VAL A 5 -18.61 0.68 -19.57
C VAL A 5 -17.30 1.30 -19.02
N ASP A 6 -16.72 0.73 -17.96
CA ASP A 6 -15.45 1.20 -17.42
C ASP A 6 -14.26 0.88 -18.34
N ILE A 7 -14.40 -0.09 -19.25
CA ILE A 7 -13.42 -0.35 -20.33
C ILE A 7 -13.46 0.82 -21.32
N ASP A 8 -14.66 1.15 -21.82
CA ASP A 8 -14.85 2.22 -22.81
C ASP A 8 -14.43 3.59 -22.26
N ARG A 9 -14.53 3.79 -20.94
CA ARG A 9 -14.10 5.01 -20.24
C ARG A 9 -12.61 5.04 -19.88
N GLY A 10 -11.86 3.98 -20.18
CA GLY A 10 -10.44 3.86 -19.86
C GLY A 10 -10.14 3.73 -18.37
N ARG A 11 -11.14 3.43 -17.53
CA ARG A 11 -10.95 3.16 -16.10
C ARG A 11 -10.45 1.73 -15.87
N LEU A 12 -10.94 0.77 -16.64
CA LEU A 12 -10.49 -0.61 -16.61
C LEU A 12 -9.65 -0.87 -17.87
N ILE A 13 -8.34 -1.03 -17.69
CA ILE A 13 -7.39 -1.23 -18.81
C ILE A 13 -6.83 -2.66 -18.77
N TYR A 14 -6.45 -3.19 -19.91
CA TYR A 14 -5.70 -4.46 -19.99
C TYR A 14 -4.23 -4.17 -20.26
N THR A 15 -3.36 -4.92 -19.60
CA THR A 15 -1.92 -4.97 -19.86
C THR A 15 -1.53 -6.43 -20.09
N GLU A 16 -0.55 -6.68 -20.95
CA GLU A 16 -0.10 -8.05 -21.26
C GLU A 16 0.52 -8.72 -20.02
N ASP A 17 1.29 -7.96 -19.24
CA ASP A 17 2.05 -8.50 -18.11
C ASP A 17 1.20 -8.70 -16.83
N LEU A 18 0.22 -7.81 -16.57
CA LEU A 18 -0.53 -7.79 -15.30
C LEU A 18 -2.03 -8.09 -15.49
N GLY A 19 -2.50 -8.24 -16.72
CA GLY A 19 -3.91 -8.45 -17.02
C GLY A 19 -4.76 -7.18 -16.86
N TRP A 20 -6.00 -7.35 -16.40
CA TRP A 20 -6.96 -6.26 -16.20
C TRP A 20 -6.66 -5.46 -14.94
N ILE A 21 -6.53 -4.14 -15.07
CA ILE A 21 -6.23 -3.19 -13.99
C ILE A 21 -7.36 -2.16 -13.89
N ASP A 22 -7.99 -2.06 -12.71
CA ASP A 22 -8.93 -0.97 -12.41
C ASP A 22 -8.16 0.24 -11.87
N LEU A 23 -7.97 1.27 -12.71
CA LEU A 23 -7.29 2.51 -12.37
C LEU A 23 -8.03 3.34 -11.31
N GLY A 24 -9.32 3.08 -11.10
CA GLY A 24 -10.08 3.69 -10.01
C GLY A 24 -9.71 3.11 -8.64
N HIS A 25 -9.13 1.91 -8.58
CA HIS A 25 -8.65 1.28 -7.36
C HIS A 25 -7.11 1.29 -7.26
N ALA A 26 -6.40 1.10 -8.36
CA ALA A 26 -4.93 1.12 -8.44
C ALA A 26 -4.35 2.55 -8.48
N LYS A 27 -4.75 3.43 -7.54
CA LYS A 27 -4.29 4.83 -7.49
C LYS A 27 -2.88 4.98 -6.91
N GLY A 28 -2.47 4.02 -6.08
CA GLY A 28 -1.16 3.97 -5.44
C GLY A 28 -0.94 5.01 -4.33
N ASP A 29 -1.99 5.68 -3.86
CA ASP A 29 -1.88 6.68 -2.79
C ASP A 29 -1.47 6.03 -1.45
N ASP A 30 -2.01 4.85 -1.15
CA ASP A 30 -1.59 3.99 -0.05
C ASP A 30 -0.09 3.66 -0.08
N SER A 31 0.41 3.31 -1.27
CA SER A 31 1.80 2.93 -1.53
C SER A 31 2.73 4.14 -1.39
N LYS A 32 2.31 5.32 -1.87
CA LYS A 32 3.05 6.59 -1.66
C LYS A 32 3.11 6.96 -0.19
N MET A 33 2.02 6.79 0.55
CA MET A 33 1.97 7.05 1.99
C MET A 33 2.88 6.10 2.77
N LEU A 34 2.89 4.80 2.42
CA LEU A 34 3.83 3.83 2.97
C LEU A 34 5.28 4.23 2.70
N TRP A 35 5.59 4.57 1.45
CA TRP A 35 6.93 4.98 1.06
C TRP A 35 7.40 6.23 1.81
N ASN A 36 6.53 7.23 1.95
CA ASN A 36 6.85 8.45 2.68
C ASN A 36 7.20 8.17 4.15
N GLN A 37 6.47 7.27 4.81
CA GLN A 37 6.80 6.85 6.19
C GLN A 37 8.19 6.21 6.27
N LEU A 38 8.54 5.33 5.32
CA LEU A 38 9.82 4.65 5.28
C LEU A 38 10.99 5.61 5.00
N VAL A 39 10.81 6.61 4.14
CA VAL A 39 11.85 7.58 3.81
C VAL A 39 12.04 8.59 4.94
N THR A 40 10.95 9.13 5.49
CA THR A 40 11.01 10.18 6.53
C THR A 40 11.41 9.65 7.91
N GLU A 41 11.10 8.39 8.21
CA GLU A 41 11.39 7.76 9.51
C GLU A 41 10.87 8.56 10.73
N GLY A 42 9.79 9.33 10.55
CA GLY A 42 9.35 10.37 11.49
C GLY A 42 8.64 9.84 12.74
N ASN A 43 8.01 8.66 12.67
CA ASN A 43 7.18 8.13 13.75
C ASN A 43 7.99 7.25 14.72
N ASN A 44 8.80 7.87 15.59
CA ASN A 44 9.65 7.17 16.55
C ASN A 44 8.88 6.10 17.35
N SER A 45 9.46 4.90 17.46
CA SER A 45 8.87 3.83 18.26
C SER A 45 9.02 4.14 19.75
N PRO A 46 7.94 4.11 20.55
CA PRO A 46 8.02 4.20 22.01
C PRO A 46 8.58 2.91 22.63
N TYR A 47 8.61 1.81 21.87
CA TYR A 47 8.95 0.49 22.38
C TYR A 47 10.45 0.14 22.21
N LYS A 48 11.13 0.75 21.22
CA LYS A 48 12.53 0.44 20.93
C LYS A 48 13.28 1.63 20.31
N LYS A 49 14.35 2.06 20.99
CA LYS A 49 15.23 3.14 20.50
C LYS A 49 15.87 2.75 19.15
N GLY A 50 15.93 3.70 18.22
CA GLY A 50 16.49 3.49 16.88
C GLY A 50 15.53 2.80 15.90
N TYR A 51 14.24 2.69 16.24
CA TYR A 51 13.20 2.18 15.37
C TYR A 51 12.05 3.20 15.25
N PHE A 52 11.24 3.05 14.21
CA PHE A 52 10.03 3.83 13.96
C PHE A 52 8.89 2.90 13.57
N LEU A 53 7.66 3.37 13.77
CA LEU A 53 6.44 2.62 13.45
C LEU A 53 5.97 2.99 12.05
N VAL A 54 5.66 1.97 11.27
CA VAL A 54 5.13 2.08 9.91
C VAL A 54 3.76 1.44 9.89
N TYR A 55 2.78 2.17 9.39
CA TYR A 55 1.41 1.72 9.28
C TYR A 55 1.01 1.62 7.81
N TYR A 56 0.40 0.51 7.43
CA TYR A 56 -0.13 0.30 6.09
C TYR A 56 -1.49 -0.39 6.15
N PHE A 57 -2.34 -0.03 5.21
CA PHE A 57 -3.65 -0.64 5.06
C PHE A 57 -4.07 -0.66 3.61
N GLN A 58 -4.83 -1.69 3.26
CA GLN A 58 -5.57 -1.76 2.01
C GLN A 58 -7.05 -1.66 2.35
N GLU A 59 -7.79 -0.83 1.63
CA GLU A 59 -9.20 -0.59 1.85
C GLU A 59 -9.97 -0.60 0.53
N MET A 60 -11.11 -1.27 0.55
CA MET A 60 -12.14 -1.11 -0.47
C MET A 60 -13.37 -0.47 0.15
N SER A 61 -13.83 0.64 -0.42
CA SER A 61 -15.02 1.34 0.03
C SER A 61 -16.02 1.56 -1.10
N LYS A 62 -17.31 1.47 -0.77
CA LYS A 62 -18.42 1.82 -1.67
C LYS A 62 -19.58 2.35 -0.84
N TYR A 63 -20.04 3.56 -1.18
CA TYR A 63 -21.05 4.28 -0.39
C TYR A 63 -20.63 4.35 1.08
N ASN A 64 -21.45 3.84 2.01
CA ASN A 64 -21.18 3.86 3.45
C ASN A 64 -20.60 2.54 3.99
N ILE A 65 -20.14 1.65 3.11
CA ILE A 65 -19.55 0.36 3.50
C ILE A 65 -18.09 0.34 3.08
N SER A 66 -17.21 0.00 4.01
CA SER A 66 -15.81 -0.29 3.70
C SER A 66 -15.35 -1.59 4.35
N THR A 67 -14.41 -2.25 3.68
CA THR A 67 -13.64 -3.37 4.22
C THR A 67 -12.17 -3.01 4.15
N ARG A 68 -11.43 -3.34 5.21
CA ARG A 68 -10.05 -2.90 5.38
C ARG A 68 -9.24 -3.98 6.08
N VAL A 69 -8.04 -4.22 5.55
CA VAL A 69 -6.98 -4.94 6.22
C VAL A 69 -5.88 -3.94 6.54
N ALA A 70 -5.40 -3.95 7.77
CA ALA A 70 -4.37 -3.03 8.22
C ALA A 70 -3.40 -3.72 9.15
N ALA A 71 -2.13 -3.35 9.04
CA ALA A 71 -1.10 -3.83 9.93
C ALA A 71 -0.05 -2.75 10.21
N GLN A 72 0.73 -2.99 11.25
CA GLN A 72 1.73 -2.06 11.75
C GLN A 72 3.03 -2.80 12.04
N TRP A 73 4.14 -2.22 11.57
CA TRP A 73 5.47 -2.79 11.73
C TRP A 73 6.40 -1.81 12.43
N MET A 74 7.41 -2.36 13.08
CA MET A 74 8.51 -1.59 13.64
C MET A 74 9.74 -1.76 12.74
N VAL A 75 10.22 -0.66 12.16
CA VAL A 75 11.33 -0.64 11.20
C VAL A 75 12.54 0.06 11.81
N LYS A 76 13.74 -0.48 11.58
CA LYS A 76 14.99 0.10 12.06
C LYS A 76 15.30 1.39 11.28
N LYS A 77 15.82 2.42 11.96
CA LYS A 77 16.24 3.68 11.36
C LYS A 77 17.53 3.56 10.56
N GLY A 78 17.71 4.46 9.60
CA GLY A 78 18.95 4.64 8.84
C GLY A 78 19.26 3.49 7.87
N LEU A 79 18.25 2.74 7.45
CA LEU A 79 18.41 1.70 6.43
C LEU A 79 18.63 2.30 5.04
N SER A 80 19.31 1.56 4.16
CA SER A 80 19.50 1.98 2.77
C SER A 80 18.17 2.08 2.03
N ILE A 81 18.14 2.88 0.97
CA ILE A 81 16.93 3.06 0.15
C ILE A 81 16.45 1.74 -0.47
N GLU A 82 17.39 0.87 -0.88
CA GLU A 82 17.08 -0.44 -1.46
C GLU A 82 16.47 -1.39 -0.43
N THR A 83 16.98 -1.38 0.81
CA THR A 83 16.36 -2.13 1.90
C THR A 83 14.96 -1.60 2.22
N LYS A 84 14.77 -0.27 2.21
CA LYS A 84 13.45 0.34 2.41
C LYS A 84 12.47 -0.07 1.30
N LYS A 85 12.89 -0.12 0.03
CA LYS A 85 12.06 -0.61 -1.09
C LYS A 85 11.63 -2.06 -0.87
N SER A 86 12.59 -2.91 -0.46
CA SER A 86 12.32 -4.32 -0.16
C SER A 86 11.32 -4.47 0.98
N ILE A 87 11.46 -3.68 2.05
CA ILE A 87 10.52 -3.64 3.18
C ILE A 87 9.13 -3.18 2.72
N ALA A 88 9.04 -2.12 1.91
CA ALA A 88 7.77 -1.63 1.38
C ALA A 88 7.03 -2.74 0.61
N PHE A 89 7.75 -3.43 -0.29
CA PHE A 89 7.22 -4.55 -1.04
C PHE A 89 6.72 -5.68 -0.13
N SER A 90 7.53 -6.10 0.86
CA SER A 90 7.12 -7.14 1.81
C SER A 90 5.87 -6.76 2.61
N ILE A 91 5.78 -5.51 3.07
CA ILE A 91 4.60 -5.01 3.79
C ILE A 91 3.35 -5.09 2.91
N MET A 92 3.43 -4.58 1.68
CA MET A 92 2.32 -4.59 0.74
C MET A 92 1.88 -6.02 0.42
N TYR A 93 2.85 -6.91 0.18
CA TYR A 93 2.59 -8.32 -0.10
C TYR A 93 1.91 -9.02 1.08
N CYS A 94 2.40 -8.83 2.30
CA CYS A 94 1.79 -9.44 3.49
C CYS A 94 0.35 -9.00 3.70
N VAL A 95 0.04 -7.70 3.59
CA VAL A 95 -1.35 -7.22 3.73
C VAL A 95 -2.23 -7.74 2.61
N SER A 96 -1.70 -7.87 1.40
CA SER A 96 -2.46 -8.40 0.27
C SER A 96 -2.84 -9.87 0.45
N LEU A 97 -2.07 -10.64 1.23
CA LEU A 97 -2.38 -12.03 1.56
C LEU A 97 -3.48 -12.19 2.64
N GLU A 98 -3.75 -11.13 3.40
CA GLU A 98 -4.77 -11.12 4.45
C GLU A 98 -6.11 -10.55 3.97
N PHE A 99 -6.14 -10.00 2.75
CA PHE A 99 -7.32 -9.40 2.12
C PHE A 99 -8.17 -10.44 1.37
#